data_AF-A0A6J1WSG0-F1
#
_entry.id   AF-A0A6J1WSG0-F1
#
_cell.length_a   1.000
_cell.length_b   1.000
_cell.length_c   1.000
_cell.angle_alpha   90.00
_cell.angle_beta   90.00
_cell.angle_gamma   90.00
#
_symmetry.space_group_name_H-M   'P 1'
#
loop_
_entity.id
_entity.type
_entity.pdbx_description
1 polymer ?
#
loop_
_entity_poly.entity_id
_entity_poly.type
_entity_poly.pdbx_seq_one_letter_code
_entity_poly.pdbx_strand_id
1 'polypeptide(L)'
;LQIEPEIRSDNILVTGSVYSAYNADESPSATPISNPNVYTPSQISGNFGTITYQKGGSVIRMMHHLIGDEAFRAGLNSYLTNSRLSSGYPEQLYAGLNTGVQTYDSLAAYPGFNISGVMGSWISQPGHPVLEVNVDYANKTATLTQRRFYSNSSHQSDEIYQIPITYTISDSIDFTNTKPAFILGDRSIQIDLNITENSWVLFNIQETGLYRVNYDDASWNRIANALKGEDRLKIHNLNRAKIVNDLFAFYFADEIPFERLYSVIEYLALEDDYSVWLAALSGLKKLRSRYLGSDVLGDLERTALQLARHAINELGYHPRETDDFESLRNRLELLEFACDVGDAECIQHTVALFRGLVDNNVE
;
A
#
# COMPACT_ATOMS: atom_id res chain seq x y z
N LEU A 1 3.02 -5.37 -22.92
CA LEU A 1 1.91 -6.34 -23.02
C LEU A 1 1.59 -6.80 -21.61
N GLN A 2 0.51 -6.28 -21.02
CA GLN A 2 -0.16 -7.00 -19.94
C GLN A 2 -0.92 -8.14 -20.61
N ILE A 3 -0.73 -9.36 -20.11
CA ILE A 3 -1.29 -10.57 -20.74
C ILE A 3 -2.81 -10.62 -20.50
N GLU A 4 -3.25 -10.21 -19.30
CA GLU A 4 -4.66 -10.16 -18.87
C GLU A 4 -4.91 -8.87 -18.05
N PRO A 5 -5.06 -7.71 -18.71
CA PRO A 5 -5.29 -6.42 -18.03
C PRO A 5 -6.59 -6.39 -17.22
N GLU A 6 -7.59 -7.17 -17.60
CA GLU A 6 -8.89 -7.30 -16.92
C GLU A 6 -8.79 -7.87 -15.51
N ILE A 7 -7.72 -8.59 -15.18
CA ILE A 7 -7.46 -9.11 -13.83
C ILE A 7 -6.98 -8.00 -12.88
N ARG A 8 -6.49 -6.87 -13.40
CA ARG A 8 -5.90 -5.77 -12.61
C ARG A 8 -4.84 -6.26 -11.62
N SER A 9 -3.96 -7.13 -12.13
CA SER A 9 -2.88 -7.75 -11.34
C SER A 9 -1.88 -6.74 -10.76
N ASP A 10 -1.80 -5.56 -11.35
CA ASP A 10 -1.09 -4.39 -10.83
C ASP A 10 -1.69 -3.87 -9.52
N ASN A 11 -3.02 -3.80 -9.40
CA ASN A 11 -3.69 -3.47 -8.14
C ASN A 11 -3.43 -4.54 -7.07
N ILE A 12 -3.49 -5.81 -7.47
CA ILE A 12 -3.25 -6.97 -6.60
C ILE A 12 -1.81 -6.97 -6.08
N LEU A 13 -0.84 -6.50 -6.86
CA LEU A 13 0.54 -6.36 -6.39
C LEU A 13 0.60 -5.38 -5.20
N VAL A 14 -0.13 -4.27 -5.24
CA VAL A 14 -0.18 -3.34 -4.10
C VAL A 14 -0.90 -3.98 -2.93
N THR A 15 -2.15 -4.39 -3.11
CA THR A 15 -2.99 -4.85 -2.00
C THR A 15 -2.53 -6.19 -1.41
N GLY A 16 -1.86 -7.03 -2.22
CA GLY A 16 -1.30 -8.31 -1.82
C GLY A 16 0.16 -8.21 -1.37
N SER A 17 1.07 -7.77 -2.24
CA SER A 17 2.51 -7.78 -1.96
C SER A 17 2.95 -6.64 -1.05
N VAL A 18 2.57 -5.40 -1.35
CA VAL A 18 3.03 -4.23 -0.56
C VAL A 18 2.51 -4.30 0.88
N TYR A 19 1.22 -4.60 1.08
CA TYR A 19 0.65 -4.71 2.43
C TYR A 19 1.21 -5.91 3.22
N SER A 20 1.45 -7.04 2.56
CA SER A 20 2.14 -8.18 3.20
C SER A 20 3.58 -7.82 3.59
N ALA A 21 4.28 -7.05 2.75
CA ALA A 21 5.63 -6.57 3.05
C ALA A 21 5.63 -5.67 4.29
N TYR A 22 4.72 -4.69 4.39
CA TYR A 22 4.62 -3.85 5.59
C TYR A 22 4.41 -4.67 6.87
N ASN A 23 3.45 -5.60 6.86
CA ASN A 23 3.12 -6.41 8.03
C ASN A 23 4.29 -7.31 8.48
N ALA A 24 5.11 -7.79 7.54
CA ALA A 24 6.29 -8.61 7.86
C ALA A 24 7.47 -7.79 8.37
N ASP A 25 7.51 -6.48 8.08
CA ASP A 25 8.69 -5.64 8.23
C ASP A 25 8.56 -4.57 9.34
N GLU A 26 7.36 -4.43 9.94
CA GLU A 26 7.07 -3.53 11.06
C GLU A 26 7.58 -4.01 12.43
N SER A 27 8.23 -5.17 12.50
CA SER A 27 8.81 -5.73 13.74
C SER A 27 10.26 -5.31 13.96
N PRO A 28 10.71 -5.09 15.21
CA PRO A 28 12.14 -4.92 15.53
C PRO A 28 12.99 -6.15 15.18
N SER A 29 12.38 -7.33 15.05
CA SER A 29 13.07 -8.56 14.65
C SER A 29 13.09 -8.80 13.13
N ALA A 30 12.54 -7.88 12.33
CA ALA A 30 12.57 -8.00 10.87
C ALA A 30 14.02 -8.02 10.36
N THR A 31 14.26 -8.76 9.28
CA THR A 31 15.59 -8.90 8.66
C THR A 31 15.66 -8.12 7.34
N PRO A 32 16.85 -7.63 6.94
CA PRO A 32 17.04 -7.10 5.59
C PRO A 32 16.78 -8.17 4.52
N ILE A 33 16.49 -7.73 3.29
CA ILE A 33 16.32 -8.62 2.13
C ILE A 33 17.64 -9.35 1.84
N SER A 34 18.74 -8.60 1.80
CA SER A 34 20.09 -9.15 1.72
C SER A 34 20.61 -9.42 3.12
N ASN A 35 20.26 -10.59 3.66
CA ASN A 35 20.70 -11.03 4.99
C ASN A 35 21.99 -11.87 4.90
N PRO A 36 23.15 -11.35 5.34
CA PRO A 36 24.41 -12.10 5.31
C PRO A 36 24.51 -13.18 6.41
N ASN A 37 23.60 -13.18 7.39
CA ASN A 37 23.70 -14.00 8.61
C ASN A 37 22.89 -15.31 8.49
N VAL A 38 23.16 -16.12 7.46
CA VAL A 38 22.42 -17.33 7.12
C VAL A 38 23.38 -18.51 6.95
N TYR A 39 23.34 -19.48 7.87
CA TYR A 39 24.35 -20.56 7.94
C TYR A 39 23.75 -21.97 8.05
N THR A 40 22.59 -22.14 8.70
CA THR A 40 21.97 -23.45 8.91
C THR A 40 20.85 -23.75 7.91
N PRO A 41 20.50 -25.02 7.64
CA PRO A 41 19.37 -25.36 6.78
C PRO A 41 18.05 -24.71 7.22
N SER A 42 17.82 -24.58 8.53
CA SER A 42 16.64 -23.89 9.06
C SER A 42 16.66 -22.39 8.78
N GLN A 43 17.81 -21.73 8.90
CA GLN A 43 17.96 -20.33 8.51
C GLN A 43 17.78 -20.13 7.00
N ILE A 44 18.30 -21.06 6.17
CA ILE A 44 18.10 -21.03 4.72
C ILE A 44 16.61 -21.12 4.40
N SER A 45 15.90 -22.12 4.95
CA SER A 45 14.44 -22.25 4.76
C SER A 45 13.68 -21.03 5.25
N GLY A 46 14.11 -20.41 6.35
CA GLY A 46 13.52 -19.19 6.90
C GLY A 46 13.60 -17.97 5.99
N ASN A 47 14.56 -17.92 5.05
CA ASN A 47 14.62 -16.84 4.06
C ASN A 47 13.57 -16.97 2.95
N PHE A 48 12.94 -18.13 2.78
CA PHE A 48 11.82 -18.30 1.82
C PHE A 48 10.51 -17.77 2.43
N GLY A 49 10.52 -16.50 2.86
CA GLY A 49 9.41 -15.84 3.54
C GLY A 49 8.99 -14.53 2.88
N THR A 50 8.05 -13.85 3.52
CA THR A 50 7.40 -12.62 3.03
C THR A 50 8.38 -11.51 2.67
N ILE A 51 9.49 -11.37 3.40
CA ILE A 51 10.53 -10.37 3.10
C ILE A 51 11.15 -10.62 1.71
N THR A 52 11.61 -11.84 1.43
CA THR A 52 12.27 -12.16 0.15
C THR A 52 11.33 -12.00 -1.04
N TYR A 53 10.08 -12.46 -0.92
CA TYR A 53 9.12 -12.40 -2.03
C TYR A 53 8.42 -11.05 -2.13
N GLN A 54 7.73 -10.62 -1.07
CA GLN A 54 6.83 -9.47 -1.13
C GLN A 54 7.56 -8.14 -0.99
N LYS A 55 8.49 -8.01 -0.02
CA LYS A 55 9.34 -6.82 0.10
C LYS A 55 10.30 -6.73 -1.10
N GLY A 56 10.92 -7.84 -1.49
CA GLY A 56 11.77 -7.94 -2.68
C GLY A 56 11.07 -7.46 -3.96
N GLY A 57 9.88 -8.00 -4.25
CA GLY A 57 9.07 -7.59 -5.40
C GLY A 57 8.66 -6.11 -5.36
N SER A 58 8.28 -5.61 -4.19
CA SER A 58 7.88 -4.20 -3.99
C SER A 58 9.04 -3.24 -4.23
N VAL A 59 10.24 -3.55 -3.73
CA VAL A 59 11.45 -2.74 -3.98
C VAL A 59 11.83 -2.76 -5.45
N ILE A 60 11.74 -3.90 -6.13
CA ILE A 60 12.00 -3.99 -7.58
C ILE A 60 11.00 -3.13 -8.36
N ARG A 61 9.70 -3.18 -8.03
CA ARG A 61 8.68 -2.31 -8.64
C ARG A 61 8.98 -0.83 -8.42
N MET A 62 9.36 -0.43 -7.21
CA MET A 62 9.76 0.94 -6.93
C MET A 62 10.96 1.38 -7.77
N MET A 63 11.96 0.50 -7.96
CA MET A 63 13.09 0.79 -8.85
C MET A 63 12.66 0.92 -10.31
N HIS A 64 11.71 0.09 -10.77
CA HIS A 64 11.12 0.20 -12.11
C HIS A 64 10.43 1.54 -12.33
N HIS A 65 9.62 2.03 -11.39
CA HIS A 65 9.03 3.37 -11.48
C HIS A 65 10.08 4.49 -11.39
N LEU A 66 11.14 4.30 -10.60
CA LEU A 66 12.24 5.26 -10.48
C LEU A 66 13.01 5.43 -11.79
N ILE A 67 13.34 4.36 -12.52
CA ILE A 67 14.16 4.47 -13.74
C ILE A 67 13.35 4.41 -15.04
N GLY A 68 12.08 4.00 -14.98
CA GLY A 68 11.20 3.87 -16.14
C GLY A 68 11.36 2.55 -16.89
N ASP A 69 10.36 2.22 -17.70
CA ASP A 69 10.25 0.90 -18.34
C ASP A 69 11.40 0.58 -19.29
N GLU A 70 11.82 1.53 -20.11
CA GLU A 70 12.87 1.32 -21.11
C GLU A 70 14.25 1.09 -20.46
N ALA A 71 14.61 1.94 -19.50
CA ALA A 71 15.85 1.81 -18.73
C ALA A 71 15.85 0.51 -17.91
N PHE A 72 14.73 0.16 -17.28
CA PHE A 72 14.60 -1.06 -16.49
C PHE A 72 14.75 -2.32 -17.35
N ARG A 73 14.07 -2.40 -18.50
CA ARG A 73 14.18 -3.54 -19.41
C ARG A 73 15.59 -3.68 -20.00
N ALA A 74 16.19 -2.58 -20.44
CA ALA A 74 17.56 -2.59 -20.94
C ALA A 74 18.56 -3.01 -19.85
N GLY A 75 18.34 -2.52 -18.62
CA GLY A 75 19.17 -2.88 -17.48
C GLY A 75 19.06 -4.36 -17.09
N LEU A 76 17.84 -4.92 -17.09
CA LEU A 76 17.62 -6.35 -16.88
C LEU A 76 18.25 -7.21 -17.99
N ASN A 77 18.12 -6.77 -19.25
CA ASN A 77 18.76 -7.48 -20.37
C ASN A 77 20.29 -7.50 -20.21
N SER A 78 20.89 -6.37 -19.82
CA SER A 78 22.32 -6.28 -19.51
C SER A 78 22.72 -7.21 -18.37
N TYR A 79 21.99 -7.17 -17.24
CA TYR A 79 22.22 -8.06 -16.08
C TYR A 79 22.21 -9.54 -16.48
N LEU A 80 21.13 -10.00 -17.14
CA LEU A 80 20.95 -11.40 -17.52
C LEU A 80 21.99 -11.87 -18.55
N THR A 81 22.38 -11.00 -19.47
CA THR A 81 23.41 -11.30 -20.47
C THR A 81 24.79 -11.45 -19.82
N ASN A 82 25.15 -10.52 -18.94
CA ASN A 82 26.46 -10.50 -18.28
C ASN A 82 26.60 -11.56 -17.18
N SER A 83 25.50 -11.98 -16.56
CA SER A 83 25.48 -12.99 -15.48
C SER A 83 25.07 -14.38 -15.99
N ARG A 84 25.03 -14.57 -17.31
CA ARG A 84 24.56 -15.79 -17.94
C ARG A 84 25.35 -17.01 -17.46
N LEU A 85 24.62 -18.06 -17.04
CA LEU A 85 25.17 -19.34 -16.57
C LEU A 85 26.10 -19.19 -15.35
N SER A 86 25.93 -18.12 -14.56
CA SER A 86 26.66 -17.86 -13.32
C SER A 86 25.68 -17.59 -12.17
N SER A 87 26.22 -17.46 -10.95
CA SER A 87 25.47 -17.00 -9.79
C SER A 87 25.17 -15.50 -9.87
N GLY A 88 24.03 -15.07 -9.34
CA GLY A 88 23.66 -13.65 -9.21
C GLY A 88 23.88 -13.13 -7.79
N TYR A 89 24.45 -11.94 -7.67
CA TYR A 89 24.51 -11.16 -6.43
C TYR A 89 23.95 -9.74 -6.70
N PRO A 90 23.57 -8.98 -5.66
CA PRO A 90 23.01 -7.63 -5.84
C PRO A 90 23.88 -6.71 -6.71
N GLU A 91 25.20 -6.81 -6.61
CA GLU A 91 26.16 -6.00 -7.35
C GLU A 91 26.03 -6.17 -8.87
N GLN A 92 25.79 -7.40 -9.36
CA GLN A 92 25.56 -7.63 -10.79
C GLN A 92 24.23 -7.03 -11.25
N LEU A 93 23.18 -7.10 -10.42
CA LEU A 93 21.90 -6.49 -10.74
C LEU A 93 22.04 -4.97 -10.82
N TYR A 94 22.71 -4.36 -9.84
CA TYR A 94 23.00 -2.92 -9.85
C TYR A 94 23.75 -2.49 -11.10
N ALA A 95 24.79 -3.23 -11.50
CA ALA A 95 25.58 -2.92 -12.69
C ALA A 95 24.74 -3.00 -13.97
N GLY A 96 23.87 -4.01 -14.08
CA GLY A 96 22.92 -4.12 -15.18
C GLY A 96 21.95 -2.94 -15.22
N LEU A 97 21.26 -2.66 -14.11
CA LEU A 97 20.34 -1.51 -14.01
C LEU A 97 21.04 -0.19 -14.31
N ASN A 98 22.28 0.00 -13.85
CA ASN A 98 23.06 1.19 -14.14
C ASN A 98 23.37 1.35 -15.64
N THR A 99 23.59 0.26 -16.37
CA THR A 99 23.70 0.29 -17.84
C THR A 99 22.42 0.83 -18.48
N GLY A 100 21.25 0.36 -18.00
CA GLY A 100 19.96 0.87 -18.43
C GLY A 100 19.79 2.35 -18.11
N VAL A 101 20.15 2.77 -16.90
CA VAL A 101 20.11 4.16 -16.47
C VAL A 101 20.94 5.06 -17.38
N GLN A 102 22.18 4.67 -17.67
CA GLN A 102 23.09 5.44 -18.53
C GLN A 102 22.61 5.50 -19.99
N THR A 103 21.99 4.43 -20.49
CA THR A 103 21.50 4.36 -21.88
C THR A 103 20.34 5.32 -22.13
N TYR A 104 19.46 5.50 -21.13
CA TYR A 104 18.23 6.31 -21.25
C TYR A 104 18.28 7.60 -20.45
N ASP A 105 19.42 7.94 -19.86
CA ASP A 105 19.62 9.10 -18.99
C ASP A 105 18.55 9.24 -17.88
N SER A 106 18.06 8.09 -17.40
CA SER A 106 16.80 8.03 -16.64
C SER A 106 16.87 8.61 -15.22
N LEU A 107 18.08 8.89 -14.73
CA LEU A 107 18.32 9.50 -13.41
C LEU A 107 18.86 10.94 -13.48
N ALA A 108 18.92 11.57 -14.67
CA ALA A 108 19.43 12.93 -14.82
C ALA A 108 18.76 13.97 -13.90
N ALA A 109 17.47 13.76 -13.59
CA ALA A 109 16.69 14.63 -12.72
C ALA A 109 16.97 14.47 -11.21
N TYR A 110 17.80 13.50 -10.81
CA TYR A 110 18.09 13.20 -9.40
C TYR A 110 19.60 13.31 -9.09
N PRO A 111 20.16 14.53 -9.15
CA PRO A 111 21.59 14.73 -8.96
C PRO A 111 22.05 14.23 -7.58
N GLY A 112 23.23 13.60 -7.55
CA GLY A 112 23.80 13.03 -6.32
C GLY A 112 23.32 11.62 -5.96
N PHE A 113 22.31 11.10 -6.66
CA PHE A 113 21.81 9.74 -6.45
C PHE A 113 22.20 8.80 -7.60
N ASN A 114 22.34 7.52 -7.28
CA ASN A 114 22.55 6.46 -8.26
C ASN A 114 21.71 5.23 -7.88
N ILE A 115 21.38 4.39 -8.87
CA ILE A 115 20.46 3.27 -8.67
C ILE A 115 20.95 2.26 -7.61
N SER A 116 22.26 2.04 -7.54
CA SER A 116 22.88 1.14 -6.55
C SER A 116 22.70 1.65 -5.13
N GLY A 117 22.89 2.95 -4.91
CA GLY A 117 22.70 3.60 -3.60
C GLY A 117 21.24 3.58 -3.17
N VAL A 118 20.33 3.88 -4.11
CA VAL A 118 18.90 3.86 -3.82
C VAL A 118 18.48 2.43 -3.45
N MET A 119 18.67 1.47 -4.35
CA MET A 119 18.27 0.07 -4.12
C MET A 119 18.98 -0.53 -2.89
N GLY A 120 20.27 -0.24 -2.70
CA GLY A 120 21.05 -0.68 -1.55
C GLY A 120 20.44 -0.27 -0.21
N SER A 121 19.96 0.97 -0.10
CA SER A 121 19.29 1.47 1.13
C SER A 121 18.01 0.70 1.50
N TRP A 122 17.41 -0.02 0.55
CA TRP A 122 16.18 -0.79 0.77
C TRP A 122 16.43 -2.28 1.03
N ILE A 123 17.51 -2.84 0.48
CA ILE A 123 17.77 -4.28 0.59
C ILE A 123 18.73 -4.63 1.74
N SER A 124 19.59 -3.70 2.15
CA SER A 124 20.65 -3.95 3.13
C SER A 124 20.23 -3.67 4.59
N GLN A 125 19.07 -3.07 4.81
CA GLN A 125 18.53 -2.80 6.15
C GLN A 125 17.09 -3.33 6.31
N PRO A 126 16.70 -3.73 7.53
CA PRO A 126 15.33 -4.17 7.81
C PRO A 126 14.36 -2.99 7.82
N GLY A 127 13.06 -3.26 7.84
CA GLY A 127 12.03 -2.24 7.97
C GLY A 127 11.73 -1.44 6.70
N HIS A 128 10.68 -0.63 6.82
CA HIS A 128 10.25 0.37 5.86
C HIS A 128 9.97 1.69 6.59
N PRO A 129 10.07 2.84 5.90
CA PRO A 129 9.84 4.13 6.53
C PRO A 129 8.35 4.55 6.56
N VAL A 130 8.05 5.44 7.50
CA VAL A 130 6.94 6.42 7.42
C VAL A 130 7.52 7.74 6.92
N LEU A 131 6.81 8.36 5.98
CA LEU A 131 6.98 9.75 5.62
C LEU A 131 5.99 10.60 6.43
N GLU A 132 6.49 11.35 7.39
CA GLU A 132 5.73 12.35 8.14
C GLU A 132 5.64 13.64 7.31
N VAL A 133 4.42 14.07 7.00
CA VAL A 133 4.14 15.24 6.16
C VAL A 133 3.52 16.33 7.03
N ASN A 134 4.25 17.43 7.20
CA ASN A 134 3.74 18.62 7.87
C ASN A 134 3.61 19.76 6.85
N VAL A 135 2.38 20.20 6.57
CA VAL A 135 2.10 21.23 5.57
C VAL A 135 1.91 22.59 6.22
N ASP A 136 2.71 23.56 5.80
CA ASP A 136 2.49 24.97 6.08
C ASP A 136 1.69 25.59 4.93
N TYR A 137 0.37 25.66 5.10
CA TYR A 137 -0.56 26.22 4.11
C TYR A 137 -0.36 27.72 3.87
N ALA A 138 0.15 28.47 4.85
CA ALA A 138 0.35 29.91 4.73
C ALA A 138 1.57 30.20 3.85
N ASN A 139 2.66 29.48 4.09
CA ASN A 139 3.89 29.61 3.29
C ASN A 139 3.90 28.71 2.05
N LYS A 140 2.90 27.83 1.90
CA LYS A 140 2.76 26.87 0.82
C LYS A 140 3.97 25.95 0.69
N THR A 141 4.40 25.39 1.82
CA THR A 141 5.52 24.45 1.88
C THR A 141 5.12 23.20 2.64
N ALA A 142 5.82 22.10 2.43
CA ALA A 142 5.73 20.92 3.28
C ALA A 142 7.10 20.48 3.76
N THR A 143 7.18 20.19 5.07
CA THR A 143 8.33 19.51 5.66
C THR A 143 8.04 18.02 5.68
N LEU A 144 8.90 17.25 5.03
CA LEU A 144 8.82 15.80 4.94
C LEU A 144 9.93 15.20 5.79
N THR A 145 9.57 14.36 6.76
CA THR A 145 10.54 13.69 7.65
C THR A 145 10.38 12.19 7.56
N GLN A 146 11.48 11.45 7.44
CA GLN A 146 11.44 9.98 7.44
C GLN A 146 11.90 9.37 8.77
N ARG A 147 11.21 8.31 9.18
CA ARG A 147 11.60 7.41 10.25
C ARG A 147 11.19 5.99 9.90
N ARG A 148 11.85 4.98 10.47
CA ARG A 148 11.37 3.60 10.35
C ARG A 148 10.02 3.43 11.07
N PHE A 149 9.10 2.70 10.45
CA PHE A 149 7.84 2.31 11.06
C PHE A 149 8.02 1.08 11.96
N TYR A 150 7.37 1.10 13.12
CA TYR A 150 7.24 -0.05 13.99
C TYR A 150 5.78 -0.20 14.41
N SER A 151 5.29 -1.43 14.53
CA SER A 151 3.97 -1.69 15.13
C SER A 151 3.90 -1.39 16.62
N ASN A 152 5.05 -1.17 17.26
CA ASN A 152 5.17 -0.66 18.62
C ASN A 152 6.01 0.62 18.58
N SER A 153 5.33 1.76 18.79
CA SER A 153 5.90 3.12 18.74
C SER A 153 6.97 3.41 19.80
N SER A 154 7.22 2.50 20.75
CA SER A 154 8.33 2.63 21.71
C SER A 154 9.71 2.33 21.10
N HIS A 155 9.78 1.72 19.91
CA HIS A 155 11.04 1.47 19.20
C HIS A 155 11.45 2.67 18.32
N GLN A 156 12.76 2.92 18.23
CA GLN A 156 13.31 4.01 17.43
C GLN A 156 14.44 3.55 16.48
N SER A 157 14.30 4.07 15.26
CA SER A 157 15.15 4.00 14.08
C SER A 157 16.11 5.15 13.82
N ASP A 158 17.42 4.92 13.74
CA ASP A 158 18.34 5.83 13.03
C ASP A 158 18.46 5.49 11.53
N GLU A 159 17.86 4.39 11.07
CA GLU A 159 17.85 4.00 9.67
C GLU A 159 17.29 5.12 8.77
N ILE A 160 17.95 5.33 7.63
CA ILE A 160 17.58 6.30 6.59
C ILE A 160 17.48 5.51 5.29
N TYR A 161 16.40 5.71 4.55
CA TYR A 161 16.19 5.15 3.22
C TYR A 161 16.33 6.27 2.19
N GLN A 162 16.80 5.93 0.99
CA GLN A 162 16.71 6.84 -0.14
C GLN A 162 15.33 6.66 -0.78
N ILE A 163 14.39 7.52 -0.41
CA ILE A 163 12.97 7.35 -0.75
C ILE A 163 12.65 8.08 -2.05
N PRO A 164 12.26 7.39 -3.14
CA PRO A 164 11.75 8.06 -4.33
C PRO A 164 10.34 8.60 -4.05
N ILE A 165 10.20 9.92 -4.00
CA ILE A 165 8.97 10.59 -3.59
C ILE A 165 8.13 10.94 -4.83
N THR A 166 6.89 10.47 -4.84
CA THR A 166 5.83 10.92 -5.76
C THR A 166 4.77 11.66 -4.94
N TYR A 167 4.14 12.68 -5.53
CA TYR A 167 3.03 13.38 -4.89
C TYR A 167 2.15 14.08 -5.91
N THR A 168 0.90 14.33 -5.53
CA THR A 168 -0.04 15.15 -6.28
C THR A 168 -0.83 16.05 -5.33
N ILE A 169 -1.41 17.12 -5.88
CA ILE A 169 -2.21 18.11 -5.14
C ILE A 169 -3.56 18.29 -5.81
N SER A 170 -4.57 18.69 -5.04
CA SER A 170 -5.93 18.91 -5.54
C SER A 170 -6.02 19.94 -6.68
N ASP A 171 -5.12 20.93 -6.72
CA ASP A 171 -5.12 21.97 -7.75
C ASP A 171 -4.56 21.50 -9.10
N SER A 172 -3.81 20.40 -9.10
CA SER A 172 -3.17 19.82 -10.30
C SER A 172 -3.07 18.31 -10.16
N ILE A 173 -4.23 17.67 -10.09
CA ILE A 173 -4.35 16.22 -9.86
C ILE A 173 -3.72 15.46 -11.02
N ASP A 174 -2.77 14.59 -10.70
CA ASP A 174 -2.20 13.62 -11.62
C ASP A 174 -1.76 12.39 -10.82
N PHE A 175 -2.61 11.37 -10.82
CA PHE A 175 -2.27 10.05 -10.26
C PHE A 175 -1.66 9.12 -11.29
N THR A 176 -1.46 9.56 -12.54
CA THR A 176 -0.91 8.72 -13.62
C THR A 176 0.61 8.83 -13.70
N ASN A 177 1.17 9.98 -13.30
CA ASN A 177 2.60 10.18 -13.20
C ASN A 177 3.17 9.50 -11.94
N THR A 178 3.65 8.28 -12.13
CA THR A 178 4.28 7.46 -11.07
C THR A 178 5.80 7.62 -11.01
N LYS A 179 6.39 8.48 -11.85
CA LYS A 179 7.82 8.80 -11.82
C LYS A 179 8.09 9.73 -10.62
N PRO A 180 9.09 9.43 -9.76
CA PRO A 180 9.40 10.27 -8.60
C PRO A 180 9.72 11.72 -8.99
N ALA A 181 9.22 12.68 -8.21
CA ALA A 181 9.57 14.09 -8.36
C ALA A 181 10.99 14.37 -7.86
N PHE A 182 11.40 13.72 -6.77
CA PHE A 182 12.74 13.80 -6.18
C PHE A 182 13.02 12.56 -5.33
N ILE A 183 14.25 12.46 -4.78
CA ILE A 183 14.64 11.41 -3.84
C ILE A 183 14.97 12.06 -2.50
N LEU A 184 14.29 11.63 -1.44
CA LEU A 184 14.62 12.01 -0.06
C LEU A 184 15.74 11.09 0.44
N GLY A 185 16.97 11.61 0.43
CA GLY A 185 18.16 10.90 0.94
C GLY A 185 18.51 11.20 2.39
N ASP A 186 18.03 12.32 2.93
CA ASP A 186 18.28 12.78 4.30
C ASP A 186 17.10 12.50 5.22
N ARG A 187 17.27 12.76 6.52
CA ARG A 187 16.21 12.62 7.54
C ARG A 187 14.99 13.46 7.22
N SER A 188 15.19 14.67 6.69
CA SER A 188 14.13 15.64 6.44
C SER A 188 14.45 16.51 5.22
N ILE A 189 13.42 16.96 4.52
CA ILE A 189 13.50 17.97 3.46
C ILE A 189 12.29 18.89 3.56
N GLN A 190 12.46 20.15 3.15
CA GLN A 190 11.34 21.06 2.92
C GLN A 190 11.15 21.22 1.41
N ILE A 191 9.90 21.16 0.95
CA ILE A 191 9.53 21.37 -0.45
C ILE A 191 8.49 22.48 -0.57
N ASP A 192 8.55 23.20 -1.69
CA ASP A 192 7.50 24.14 -2.07
C ASP A 192 6.31 23.37 -2.66
N LEU A 193 5.10 23.79 -2.29
CA LEU A 193 3.84 23.25 -2.79
C LEU A 193 3.06 24.36 -3.48
N ASN A 194 2.59 24.13 -4.70
CA ASN A 194 1.74 25.09 -5.41
C ASN A 194 0.27 24.96 -4.99
N ILE A 195 -0.01 25.13 -3.70
CA ILE A 195 -1.32 24.89 -3.07
C ILE A 195 -2.06 26.17 -2.68
N THR A 196 -3.36 26.02 -2.48
CA THR A 196 -4.23 27.01 -1.84
C THR A 196 -4.60 26.57 -0.42
N GLU A 197 -5.30 27.43 0.30
CA GLU A 197 -5.72 27.12 1.68
C GLU A 197 -6.57 25.84 1.74
N ASN A 198 -7.37 25.51 0.73
CA ASN A 198 -8.27 24.35 0.78
C ASN A 198 -7.69 23.07 0.16
N SER A 199 -6.47 23.12 -0.32
CA SER A 199 -5.90 22.02 -1.10
C SER A 199 -5.56 20.81 -0.23
N TRP A 200 -5.79 19.62 -0.76
CA TRP A 200 -5.21 18.40 -0.21
C TRP A 200 -3.96 18.03 -1.01
N VAL A 201 -3.01 17.37 -0.34
CA VAL A 201 -1.79 16.80 -0.94
C VAL A 201 -1.74 15.32 -0.60
N LEU A 202 -1.38 14.49 -1.57
CA LEU A 202 -1.21 13.06 -1.38
C LEU A 202 0.13 12.62 -1.93
N PHE A 203 0.92 11.96 -1.09
CA PHE A 203 2.20 11.35 -1.44
C PHE A 203 2.04 9.88 -1.78
N ASN A 204 3.07 9.32 -2.42
CA ASN A 204 3.15 7.91 -2.82
C ASN A 204 2.00 7.53 -3.78
N ILE A 205 1.98 8.19 -4.95
CA ILE A 205 1.02 7.94 -6.03
C ILE A 205 1.00 6.44 -6.38
N GLN A 206 -0.20 5.85 -6.38
CA GLN A 206 -0.45 4.42 -6.62
C GLN A 206 0.40 3.47 -5.76
N GLU A 207 0.87 3.97 -4.61
CA GLU A 207 1.72 3.24 -3.68
C GLU A 207 2.93 2.59 -4.38
N THR A 208 3.58 3.35 -5.28
CA THR A 208 4.73 2.88 -6.06
C THR A 208 5.98 2.67 -5.20
N GLY A 209 6.08 3.39 -4.09
CA GLY A 209 7.12 3.21 -3.08
C GLY A 209 6.65 2.39 -1.89
N LEU A 210 7.59 1.66 -1.28
CA LEU A 210 7.36 0.86 -0.08
C LEU A 210 7.51 1.72 1.18
N TYR A 211 6.60 2.68 1.38
CA TYR A 211 6.59 3.53 2.58
C TYR A 211 5.18 4.00 2.92
N ARG A 212 4.93 4.11 4.23
CA ARG A 212 3.67 4.68 4.76
C ARG A 212 3.74 6.19 4.74
N VAL A 213 2.59 6.86 4.71
CA VAL A 213 2.53 8.33 4.78
C VAL A 213 1.59 8.75 5.89
N ASN A 214 2.10 9.55 6.82
CA ASN A 214 1.31 10.19 7.86
C ASN A 214 1.31 11.70 7.64
N TYR A 215 0.20 12.34 7.97
CA TYR A 215 -0.01 13.77 7.73
C TYR A 215 -0.33 14.48 9.04
N ASP A 216 -0.10 15.80 9.08
CA ASP A 216 -0.60 16.65 10.16
C ASP A 216 -2.14 16.67 10.21
N ASP A 217 -2.70 17.11 11.33
CA ASP A 217 -4.15 17.12 11.57
C ASP A 217 -4.94 17.93 10.53
N ALA A 218 -4.39 19.05 10.06
CA ALA A 218 -5.05 19.91 9.08
C ALA A 218 -5.10 19.21 7.72
N SER A 219 -3.98 18.62 7.31
CA SER A 219 -3.88 17.81 6.10
C SER A 219 -4.82 16.59 6.13
N TRP A 220 -4.87 15.86 7.25
CA TRP A 220 -5.81 14.75 7.42
C TRP A 220 -7.28 15.18 7.32
N ASN A 221 -7.64 16.35 7.88
CA ASN A 221 -9.01 16.88 7.75
C ASN A 221 -9.37 17.18 6.29
N ARG A 222 -8.42 17.71 5.49
CA ARG A 222 -8.64 17.98 4.07
C ARG A 222 -8.78 16.71 3.25
N ILE A 223 -7.94 15.71 3.54
CA ILE A 223 -8.04 14.39 2.92
C ILE A 223 -9.41 13.74 3.26
N ALA A 224 -9.84 13.78 4.52
CA ALA A 224 -11.14 13.28 4.93
C ALA A 224 -12.30 13.98 4.19
N ASN A 225 -12.25 15.31 4.08
CA ASN A 225 -13.26 16.07 3.35
C ASN A 225 -13.28 15.74 1.85
N ALA A 226 -12.10 15.58 1.23
CA ALA A 226 -11.98 15.19 -0.17
C ALA A 226 -12.59 13.80 -0.42
N LEU A 227 -12.29 12.84 0.45
CA LEU A 227 -12.81 11.48 0.38
C LEU A 227 -14.33 11.42 0.63
N LYS A 228 -14.90 12.30 1.45
CA LYS A 228 -16.35 12.37 1.67
C LYS A 228 -17.10 13.18 0.60
N GLY A 229 -16.38 13.93 -0.23
CA GLY A 229 -16.93 14.87 -1.19
C GLY A 229 -16.78 14.45 -2.65
N GLU A 230 -16.84 15.43 -3.54
CA GLU A 230 -16.77 15.25 -5.00
C GLU A 230 -15.40 14.78 -5.51
N ASP A 231 -14.35 14.99 -4.71
CA ASP A 231 -12.98 14.61 -5.07
C ASP A 231 -12.69 13.12 -4.84
N ARG A 232 -13.56 12.39 -4.14
CA ARG A 232 -13.36 10.97 -3.79
C ARG A 232 -12.92 10.14 -4.99
N LEU A 233 -13.69 10.19 -6.08
CA LEU A 233 -13.41 9.40 -7.29
C LEU A 233 -12.30 10.00 -8.16
N LYS A 234 -11.84 11.22 -7.88
CA LYS A 234 -10.63 11.80 -8.50
C LYS A 234 -9.35 11.27 -7.85
N ILE A 235 -9.42 10.87 -6.58
CA ILE A 235 -8.32 10.20 -5.88
C ILE A 235 -8.24 8.77 -6.38
N HIS A 236 -7.07 8.34 -6.86
CA HIS A 236 -6.88 6.99 -7.38
C HIS A 236 -7.24 5.92 -6.33
N ASN A 237 -7.87 4.82 -6.74
CA ASN A 237 -8.34 3.78 -5.83
C ASN A 237 -7.22 3.20 -4.95
N LEU A 238 -6.03 2.94 -5.52
CA LEU A 238 -4.86 2.53 -4.74
C LEU A 238 -4.41 3.56 -3.69
N ASN A 239 -4.55 4.87 -3.95
CA ASN A 239 -4.28 5.88 -2.92
C ASN A 239 -5.37 5.90 -1.84
N ARG A 240 -6.64 5.66 -2.20
CA ARG A 240 -7.74 5.51 -1.23
C ARG A 240 -7.51 4.27 -0.34
N ALA A 241 -7.12 3.14 -0.93
CA ALA A 241 -6.76 1.91 -0.23
C ALA A 241 -5.56 2.11 0.70
N LYS A 242 -4.51 2.80 0.21
CA LYS A 242 -3.34 3.18 0.99
C LYS A 242 -3.70 3.98 2.23
N ILE A 243 -4.53 5.01 2.09
CA ILE A 243 -4.97 5.85 3.22
C ILE A 243 -5.61 4.98 4.30
N VAL A 244 -6.50 4.07 3.92
CA VAL A 244 -7.14 3.15 4.86
C VAL A 244 -6.12 2.23 5.52
N ASN A 245 -5.21 1.63 4.74
CA ASN A 245 -4.17 0.73 5.25
C ASN A 245 -3.22 1.43 6.25
N ASP A 246 -2.74 2.63 5.89
CA ASP A 246 -1.85 3.43 6.71
C ASP A 246 -2.52 3.86 8.02
N LEU A 247 -3.77 4.34 7.97
CA LEU A 247 -4.51 4.73 9.18
C LEU A 247 -4.71 3.57 10.16
N PHE A 248 -5.06 2.37 9.67
CA PHE A 248 -5.15 1.21 10.55
C PHE A 248 -3.79 0.85 11.14
N ALA A 249 -2.70 0.94 10.36
CA ALA A 249 -1.36 0.69 10.88
C ALA A 249 -0.98 1.69 11.99
N PHE A 250 -1.23 2.98 11.79
CA PHE A 250 -0.98 4.01 12.80
C PHE A 250 -1.86 3.83 14.05
N TYR A 251 -3.13 3.46 13.87
CA TYR A 251 -4.03 3.19 14.99
C TYR A 251 -3.52 2.01 15.84
N PHE A 252 -3.13 0.90 15.20
CA PHE A 252 -2.61 -0.27 15.93
C PHE A 252 -1.22 -0.05 16.53
N ALA A 253 -0.48 0.96 16.08
CA ALA A 253 0.79 1.39 16.67
C ALA A 253 0.63 2.44 17.77
N ASP A 254 -0.62 2.77 18.16
CA ASP A 254 -0.99 3.82 19.10
C ASP A 254 -0.48 5.23 18.69
N GLU A 255 -0.32 5.47 17.38
CA GLU A 255 0.16 6.75 16.83
C GLU A 255 -0.98 7.72 16.49
N ILE A 256 -2.20 7.22 16.31
CA ILE A 256 -3.41 8.05 16.12
C ILE A 256 -4.57 7.54 16.99
N PRO A 257 -5.47 8.43 17.44
CA PRO A 257 -6.66 8.03 18.17
C PRO A 257 -7.72 7.43 17.25
N PHE A 258 -8.68 6.68 17.82
CA PHE A 258 -9.78 6.08 17.06
C PHE A 258 -10.62 7.12 16.32
N GLU A 259 -10.83 8.29 16.92
CA GLU A 259 -11.57 9.40 16.33
C GLU A 259 -10.92 9.86 15.03
N ARG A 260 -9.57 9.91 14.96
CA ARG A 260 -8.84 10.23 13.73
C ARG A 260 -9.05 9.15 12.68
N LEU A 261 -8.85 7.88 13.03
CA LEU A 261 -9.11 6.74 12.14
C LEU A 261 -10.53 6.82 11.56
N TYR A 262 -11.55 6.87 12.42
CA TYR A 262 -12.95 6.87 12.05
C TYR A 262 -13.33 8.09 11.21
N SER A 263 -12.85 9.28 11.58
CA SER A 263 -13.14 10.52 10.85
C SER A 263 -12.72 10.48 9.38
N VAL A 264 -11.67 9.70 9.06
CA VAL A 264 -11.25 9.52 7.67
C VAL A 264 -12.02 8.37 7.04
N ILE A 265 -12.01 7.16 7.62
CA ILE A 265 -12.59 5.95 6.99
C ILE A 265 -14.12 5.97 6.86
N GLU A 266 -14.81 6.93 7.47
CA GLU A 266 -16.27 7.11 7.30
C GLU A 266 -16.69 7.22 5.83
N TYR A 267 -15.81 7.68 4.93
CA TYR A 267 -16.10 7.72 3.49
C TYR A 267 -16.37 6.34 2.87
N LEU A 268 -15.99 5.25 3.53
CA LEU A 268 -16.24 3.88 3.07
C LEU A 268 -17.74 3.61 2.87
N ALA A 269 -18.63 4.33 3.56
CA ALA A 269 -20.08 4.27 3.34
C ALA A 269 -20.50 4.68 1.91
N LEU A 270 -19.62 5.30 1.13
CA LEU A 270 -19.82 5.70 -0.26
C LEU A 270 -18.99 4.86 -1.24
N GLU A 271 -18.12 3.98 -0.75
CA GLU A 271 -17.09 3.28 -1.53
C GLU A 271 -17.53 1.87 -1.93
N ASP A 272 -17.08 1.42 -3.11
CA ASP A 272 -17.35 0.10 -3.68
C ASP A 272 -16.14 -0.52 -4.39
N ASP A 273 -14.99 0.17 -4.43
CA ASP A 273 -13.77 -0.37 -5.05
C ASP A 273 -13.14 -1.52 -4.25
N TYR A 274 -12.78 -2.59 -4.97
CA TYR A 274 -12.20 -3.80 -4.39
C TYR A 274 -10.92 -3.53 -3.59
N SER A 275 -10.00 -2.73 -4.12
CA SER A 275 -8.70 -2.49 -3.47
C SER A 275 -8.88 -1.75 -2.15
N VAL A 276 -9.81 -0.80 -2.12
CA VAL A 276 -10.14 -0.03 -0.92
C VAL A 276 -10.79 -0.90 0.14
N TRP A 277 -11.77 -1.72 -0.25
CA TRP A 277 -12.46 -2.63 0.66
C TRP A 277 -11.56 -3.73 1.18
N LEU A 278 -10.62 -4.24 0.37
CA LEU A 278 -9.65 -5.22 0.84
C LEU A 278 -8.75 -4.63 1.95
N ALA A 279 -8.30 -3.38 1.81
CA ALA A 279 -7.57 -2.68 2.87
C ALA A 279 -8.44 -2.46 4.13
N ALA A 280 -9.69 -2.03 3.94
CA ALA A 280 -10.64 -1.80 5.02
C ALA A 280 -10.95 -3.07 5.81
N LEU A 281 -11.29 -4.17 5.12
CA LEU A 281 -11.63 -5.45 5.73
C LEU A 281 -10.46 -6.04 6.52
N SER A 282 -9.22 -5.89 6.04
CA SER A 282 -8.04 -6.29 6.81
C SER A 282 -7.98 -5.57 8.18
N GLY A 283 -8.15 -4.25 8.18
CA GLY A 283 -8.17 -3.44 9.40
C GLY A 283 -9.36 -3.75 10.31
N LEU A 284 -10.57 -3.85 9.74
CA LEU A 284 -11.80 -4.15 10.47
C LEU A 284 -11.79 -5.55 11.09
N LYS A 285 -11.31 -6.58 10.37
CA LYS A 285 -11.14 -7.95 10.90
C LYS A 285 -10.14 -7.95 12.07
N LYS A 286 -9.03 -7.22 11.97
CA LYS A 286 -8.04 -7.07 13.06
C LYS A 286 -8.64 -6.34 14.26
N LEU A 287 -9.44 -5.29 14.02
CA LEU A 287 -10.10 -4.52 15.06
C LEU A 287 -11.12 -5.40 15.80
N ARG A 288 -11.98 -6.11 15.08
CA ARG A 288 -12.92 -7.08 15.64
C ARG A 288 -12.22 -8.11 16.53
N SER A 289 -11.11 -8.70 16.05
CA SER A 289 -10.30 -9.65 16.82
C SER A 289 -9.78 -9.06 18.14
N ARG A 290 -9.35 -7.79 18.12
CA ARG A 290 -8.85 -7.09 19.32
C ARG A 290 -9.93 -6.85 20.37
N TYR A 291 -11.18 -6.68 19.96
CA TYR A 291 -12.32 -6.39 20.82
C TYR A 291 -13.22 -7.60 21.07
N LEU A 292 -12.78 -8.81 20.73
CA LEU A 292 -13.56 -10.03 20.96
C LEU A 292 -13.91 -10.21 22.44
N GLY A 293 -15.19 -10.41 22.73
CA GLY A 293 -15.70 -10.57 24.10
C GLY A 293 -15.86 -9.27 24.89
N SER A 294 -15.61 -8.11 24.29
CA SER A 294 -15.87 -6.81 24.90
C SER A 294 -17.32 -6.33 24.63
N ASP A 295 -17.83 -5.48 25.53
CA ASP A 295 -19.19 -4.92 25.40
C ASP A 295 -19.35 -4.00 24.18
N VAL A 296 -18.25 -3.49 23.61
CA VAL A 296 -18.24 -2.59 22.44
C VAL A 296 -18.24 -3.33 21.10
N LEU A 297 -18.03 -4.66 21.11
CA LEU A 297 -17.90 -5.45 19.88
C LEU A 297 -19.14 -5.31 18.98
N GLY A 298 -20.34 -5.34 19.56
CA GLY A 298 -21.58 -5.22 18.80
C GLY A 298 -21.77 -3.86 18.14
N ASP A 299 -21.29 -2.77 18.78
CA ASP A 299 -21.29 -1.43 18.17
C ASP A 299 -20.30 -1.34 17.02
N LEU A 300 -19.13 -1.95 17.19
CA LEU A 300 -18.11 -2.02 16.15
C LEU A 300 -18.60 -2.80 14.92
N GLU A 301 -19.16 -3.99 15.11
CA GLU A 301 -19.70 -4.84 14.04
C GLU A 301 -20.84 -4.13 13.30
N ARG A 302 -21.77 -3.48 14.01
CA ARG A 302 -22.82 -2.66 13.39
C ARG A 302 -22.27 -1.51 12.58
N THR A 303 -21.26 -0.82 13.08
CA THR A 303 -20.62 0.30 12.38
C THR A 303 -19.91 -0.19 11.11
N ALA A 304 -19.16 -1.29 11.20
CA ALA A 304 -18.49 -1.90 10.06
C ALA A 304 -19.48 -2.33 8.97
N LEU A 305 -20.61 -2.95 9.36
CA LEU A 305 -21.69 -3.27 8.44
C LEU A 305 -22.30 -2.02 7.80
N GLN A 306 -22.52 -0.95 8.58
CA GLN A 306 -23.05 0.30 8.03
C GLN A 306 -22.15 0.90 6.95
N LEU A 307 -20.83 0.85 7.13
CA LEU A 307 -19.88 1.26 6.10
C LEU A 307 -19.98 0.35 4.85
N ALA A 308 -20.12 -0.97 5.03
CA ALA A 308 -20.14 -1.94 3.94
C ALA A 308 -21.44 -1.99 3.12
N ARG A 309 -22.54 -1.44 3.66
CA ARG A 309 -23.89 -1.53 3.05
C ARG A 309 -23.93 -1.06 1.60
N HIS A 310 -23.29 0.06 1.28
CA HIS A 310 -23.31 0.58 -0.09
C HIS A 310 -22.68 -0.42 -1.06
N ALA A 311 -21.46 -0.88 -0.78
CA ALA A 311 -20.77 -1.86 -1.62
C ALA A 311 -21.53 -3.19 -1.74
N ILE A 312 -22.08 -3.69 -0.64
CA ILE A 312 -22.90 -4.93 -0.65
C ILE A 312 -24.12 -4.76 -1.55
N ASN A 313 -24.80 -3.61 -1.49
CA ASN A 313 -25.98 -3.35 -2.33
C ASN A 313 -25.61 -3.21 -3.82
N GLU A 314 -24.51 -2.55 -4.16
CA GLU A 314 -24.04 -2.41 -5.54
C GLU A 314 -23.59 -3.74 -6.15
N LEU A 315 -22.98 -4.62 -5.34
CA LEU A 315 -22.52 -5.93 -5.78
C LEU A 315 -23.65 -6.97 -5.79
N GLY A 316 -24.57 -6.90 -4.84
CA GLY A 316 -25.60 -7.92 -4.58
C GLY A 316 -25.03 -9.25 -4.09
N TYR A 317 -25.95 -10.19 -3.77
CA TYR A 317 -25.63 -11.48 -3.15
C TYR A 317 -25.26 -12.61 -4.14
N HIS A 318 -25.37 -12.36 -5.45
CA HIS A 318 -25.12 -13.36 -6.49
C HIS A 318 -24.23 -12.80 -7.60
N PRO A 319 -23.35 -13.62 -8.21
CA PRO A 319 -22.60 -13.23 -9.41
C PRO A 319 -23.53 -12.84 -10.56
N ARG A 320 -23.17 -11.79 -11.28
CA ARG A 320 -23.84 -11.29 -12.48
C ARG A 320 -22.95 -11.53 -13.70
N GLU A 321 -23.55 -11.68 -14.88
CA GLU A 321 -22.80 -11.85 -16.14
C GLU A 321 -21.89 -10.64 -16.46
N THR A 322 -22.23 -9.46 -15.95
CA THR A 322 -21.47 -8.22 -16.15
C THR A 322 -20.37 -7.99 -15.10
N ASP A 323 -20.20 -8.88 -14.12
CA ASP A 323 -19.17 -8.70 -13.11
C ASP A 323 -17.78 -8.91 -13.70
N ASP A 324 -16.88 -7.99 -13.40
CA ASP A 324 -15.46 -8.17 -13.63
C ASP A 324 -14.78 -8.94 -12.49
N PHE A 325 -13.50 -9.21 -12.66
CA PHE A 325 -12.71 -10.00 -11.71
C PHE A 325 -12.65 -9.38 -10.32
N GLU A 326 -12.52 -8.05 -10.24
CA GLU A 326 -12.49 -7.32 -8.98
C GLU A 326 -13.86 -7.32 -8.29
N SER A 327 -14.96 -7.16 -9.04
CA SER A 327 -16.33 -7.22 -8.52
C SER A 327 -16.63 -8.58 -7.89
N LEU A 328 -16.24 -9.68 -8.55
CA LEU A 328 -16.41 -11.04 -8.03
C LEU A 328 -15.66 -11.24 -6.71
N ARG A 329 -14.41 -10.76 -6.62
CA ARG A 329 -13.60 -10.85 -5.40
C ARG A 329 -14.11 -9.94 -4.29
N ASN A 330 -14.51 -8.72 -4.63
CA ASN A 330 -15.05 -7.78 -3.64
C ASN A 330 -16.32 -8.33 -3.01
N ARG A 331 -17.21 -8.91 -3.83
CA ARG A 331 -18.41 -9.58 -3.33
C ARG A 331 -18.07 -10.71 -2.36
N LEU A 332 -17.10 -11.56 -2.71
CA LEU A 332 -16.67 -12.66 -1.84
C LEU A 332 -16.23 -12.13 -0.47
N GLU A 333 -15.29 -11.17 -0.45
CA GLU A 333 -14.71 -10.64 0.79
C GLU A 333 -15.74 -9.90 1.67
N LEU A 334 -16.61 -9.09 1.04
CA LEU A 334 -17.64 -8.32 1.75
C LEU A 334 -18.74 -9.21 2.31
N LEU A 335 -19.22 -10.19 1.54
CA LEU A 335 -20.27 -11.10 2.02
C LEU A 335 -19.74 -12.06 3.08
N GLU A 336 -18.50 -12.56 2.93
CA GLU A 336 -17.85 -13.34 3.99
C GLU A 336 -17.82 -12.55 5.31
N PHE A 337 -17.32 -11.31 5.24
CA PHE A 337 -17.29 -10.44 6.42
C PHE A 337 -18.69 -10.15 6.98
N ALA A 338 -19.67 -9.83 6.13
CA ALA A 338 -21.03 -9.51 6.58
C ALA A 338 -21.69 -10.70 7.30
N CYS A 339 -21.54 -11.90 6.76
CA CYS A 339 -22.02 -13.12 7.39
C CYS A 339 -21.29 -13.42 8.71
N ASP A 340 -19.96 -13.22 8.77
CA ASP A 340 -19.14 -13.42 9.98
C ASP A 340 -19.53 -12.53 11.16
N VAL A 341 -20.07 -11.35 10.88
CA VAL A 341 -20.54 -10.37 11.89
C VAL A 341 -22.06 -10.42 12.10
N GLY A 342 -22.73 -11.44 11.56
CA GLY A 342 -24.14 -11.72 11.87
C GLY A 342 -25.17 -10.96 11.04
N ASP A 343 -24.80 -10.46 9.86
CA ASP A 343 -25.77 -9.80 8.97
C ASP A 343 -26.87 -10.78 8.53
N ALA A 344 -28.12 -10.46 8.89
CA ALA A 344 -29.24 -11.37 8.70
C ALA A 344 -29.56 -11.62 7.23
N GLU A 345 -29.40 -10.60 6.37
CA GLU A 345 -29.65 -10.71 4.93
C GLU A 345 -28.60 -11.61 4.28
N CYS A 346 -27.31 -11.38 4.57
CA CYS A 346 -26.22 -12.27 4.15
C CYS A 346 -26.48 -13.73 4.56
N ILE A 347 -26.79 -13.97 5.84
CA ILE A 347 -27.02 -15.32 6.36
C ILE A 347 -28.22 -15.98 5.64
N GLN A 348 -29.32 -15.24 5.45
CA GLN A 348 -30.50 -15.76 4.78
C GLN A 348 -30.20 -16.15 3.32
N HIS A 349 -29.48 -15.31 2.57
CA HIS A 349 -29.10 -15.60 1.19
C HIS A 349 -28.15 -16.80 1.09
N THR A 350 -27.13 -16.87 1.96
CA THR A 350 -26.17 -17.97 1.97
C THR A 350 -26.83 -19.31 2.34
N VAL A 351 -27.74 -19.32 3.33
CA VAL A 351 -28.51 -20.53 3.69
C VAL A 351 -29.45 -20.96 2.56
N ALA A 352 -30.09 -20.01 1.86
CA ALA A 352 -30.94 -20.32 0.72
C ALA A 352 -30.15 -20.94 -0.43
N LEU A 353 -28.95 -20.40 -0.72
CA LEU A 353 -28.05 -20.94 -1.73
C LEU A 353 -27.62 -22.38 -1.38
N PHE A 354 -27.19 -22.61 -0.14
CA PHE A 354 -26.79 -23.94 0.32
C PHE A 354 -27.93 -24.96 0.23
N ARG A 355 -29.15 -24.60 0.66
CA ARG A 355 -30.33 -25.46 0.50
C ARG A 355 -30.61 -25.79 -0.96
N GLY A 356 -30.46 -24.82 -1.86
CA GLY A 356 -30.60 -25.04 -3.30
C GLY A 356 -29.59 -26.03 -3.86
N LEU A 357 -28.35 -26.05 -3.35
CA LEU A 357 -27.34 -27.05 -3.74
C LEU A 357 -27.73 -28.45 -3.28
N VAL A 358 -28.19 -28.57 -2.03
CA VAL A 358 -28.68 -29.83 -1.44
C VAL A 358 -29.89 -30.37 -2.20
N ASP A 359 -30.89 -29.53 -2.46
CA ASP A 359 -32.12 -29.92 -3.17
C ASP A 359 -31.84 -30.37 -4.62
N ASN A 360 -30.75 -29.89 -5.22
CA ASN A 360 -30.31 -30.25 -6.57
C ASN A 360 -29.26 -31.38 -6.61
N ASN A 361 -28.95 -32.03 -5.48
CA ASN A 361 -27.91 -33.06 -5.34
C ASN A 361 -26.53 -32.63 -5.89
N VAL A 362 -26.18 -31.35 -5.73
CA VAL A 362 -24.84 -30.83 -6.07
C VAL A 362 -23.88 -31.00 -4.89
N GLU A 363 -24.39 -30.83 -3.67
CA GLU A 363 -23.80 -31.23 -2.39
C GLU A 363 -24.79 -32.16 -1.67
#